data_AF-A0A9X7JZT6-F1
#
_entry.id   AF-A0A9X7JZT6-F1
#
_cell.length_a   1.000
_cell.length_b   1.000
_cell.length_c   1.000
_cell.angle_alpha   90.00
_cell.angle_beta   90.00
_cell.angle_gamma   90.00
#
_symmetry.space_group_name_H-M   'P 1'
#
loop_
_entity.id
_entity.type
_entity.pdbx_description
1 polymer ?
#
loop_
_entity_poly.entity_id
_entity_poly.type
_entity_poly.pdbx_seq_one_letter_code
_entity_poly.pdbx_strand_id
1 'polypeptide(L)'
;MSTIQFEIKKQIATLSSSSKGWSKELNLISWNGYPPKYDIRDWNASHTKMGKGVTLSESELKELYYALKQLFEGSQSEELNPQRYNWQEQVNGWLEHSPLFIQQIKNVLMFMKEKGYSVEKQRELLIGAQSAASEEALQYEMESISSIYSPLYSEFIDLVQKLELETLEQFFNMIENM
;
A
#
# COMPACT_ATOMS: atom_id res chain seq x y z
N MET A 1 50.67 -3.02 -1.82
CA MET A 1 49.22 -2.81 -2.00
C MET A 1 48.84 -1.57 -1.23
N SER A 2 48.11 -0.65 -1.85
CA SER A 2 47.58 0.54 -1.18
C SER A 2 46.53 0.14 -0.15
N THR A 3 46.64 0.66 1.08
CA THR A 3 45.62 0.49 2.12
C THR A 3 44.33 1.16 1.65
N ILE A 4 43.24 0.40 1.56
CA ILE A 4 41.91 0.93 1.26
C ILE A 4 41.42 1.67 2.50
N GLN A 5 41.13 2.96 2.37
CA GLN A 5 40.48 3.76 3.40
C GLN A 5 38.98 3.76 3.14
N PHE A 6 38.18 3.74 4.21
CA PHE A 6 36.73 3.83 4.10
C PHE A 6 36.13 4.56 5.29
N GLU A 7 34.96 5.15 5.07
CA GLU A 7 34.16 5.79 6.10
C GLU A 7 32.69 5.38 5.92
N ILE A 8 32.11 4.77 6.94
CA ILE A 8 30.68 4.44 6.96
C ILE A 8 29.92 5.72 7.30
N LYS A 9 29.25 6.30 6.29
CA LYS A 9 28.45 7.52 6.43
C LYS A 9 27.08 7.23 7.05
N LYS A 10 26.51 6.05 6.79
CA LYS A 10 25.22 5.63 7.35
C LYS A 10 25.12 4.11 7.40
N GLN A 11 24.65 3.58 8.51
CA GLN A 11 24.21 2.19 8.61
C GLN A 11 22.73 2.10 8.26
N ILE A 12 22.37 1.27 7.29
CA ILE A 12 20.99 1.23 6.76
C ILE A 12 20.25 0.00 7.28
N ALA A 13 20.84 -1.18 7.11
CA ALA A 13 20.21 -2.42 7.55
C ALA A 13 21.23 -3.52 7.82
N THR A 14 20.93 -4.39 8.79
CA THR A 14 21.61 -5.68 8.96
C THR A 14 20.78 -6.76 8.28
N LEU A 15 21.35 -7.41 7.26
CA LEU A 15 20.68 -8.46 6.48
C LEU A 15 20.77 -9.83 7.15
N SER A 16 21.86 -10.10 7.86
CA SER A 16 22.04 -11.35 8.61
C SER A 16 23.17 -11.21 9.63
N SER A 17 23.09 -11.97 10.72
CA SER A 17 24.15 -12.02 11.74
C SER A 17 24.66 -13.45 11.91
N SER A 18 25.97 -13.60 12.06
CA SER A 18 26.66 -14.86 12.34
C SER A 18 26.95 -15.01 13.83
N SER A 19 26.90 -16.24 14.34
CA SER A 19 27.32 -16.59 15.70
C SER A 19 28.79 -16.25 16.01
N LYS A 20 29.60 -15.98 14.98
CA LYS A 20 31.01 -15.58 15.10
C LYS A 20 31.21 -14.05 15.16
N GLY A 21 30.15 -13.27 15.36
CA GLY A 21 30.23 -11.81 15.50
C GLY A 21 30.48 -11.06 14.19
N TRP A 22 30.07 -11.65 13.07
CA TRP A 22 30.07 -11.00 11.75
C TRP A 22 28.64 -10.71 11.33
N SER A 23 28.41 -9.57 10.70
CA SER A 23 27.11 -9.13 10.19
C SER A 23 27.20 -8.77 8.72
N LYS A 24 26.26 -9.27 7.92
CA LYS A 24 26.05 -8.77 6.56
C LYS A 24 25.20 -7.52 6.65
N GLU A 25 25.69 -6.41 6.13
CA GLU A 25 25.05 -5.12 6.28
C GLU A 25 24.91 -4.39 4.94
N LEU A 26 23.85 -3.60 4.81
CA LEU A 26 23.72 -2.55 3.82
C LEU A 26 24.09 -1.22 4.49
N ASN A 27 25.11 -0.56 3.95
CA ASN A 27 25.63 0.69 4.47
C ASN A 27 25.82 1.71 3.33
N LEU A 28 25.91 2.99 3.69
CA LEU A 28 26.38 4.05 2.80
C LEU A 28 27.85 4.34 3.15
N ILE A 29 28.77 4.12 2.20
CA ILE A 29 30.22 4.14 2.46
C ILE A 29 30.93 5.05 1.47
N SER A 30 31.81 5.92 1.99
CA SER A 30 32.81 6.64 1.19
C SER A 30 34.09 5.82 1.16
N TRP A 31 34.52 5.43 -0.04
CA TRP A 31 35.78 4.70 -0.26
C TRP A 31 36.87 5.66 -0.68
N ASN A 32 38.03 5.66 -0.01
CA ASN A 32 39.19 6.50 -0.32
C ASN A 32 38.85 8.00 -0.52
N GLY A 33 37.85 8.51 0.23
CA GLY A 33 37.39 9.89 0.12
C GLY A 33 36.49 10.22 -1.09
N TYR A 34 36.15 9.23 -1.92
CA TYR A 34 35.20 9.42 -3.02
C TYR A 34 33.75 9.59 -2.52
N PRO A 35 32.84 10.16 -3.35
CA PRO A 35 31.43 10.28 -3.00
C PRO A 35 30.85 8.96 -2.49
N PRO A 36 30.04 9.00 -1.43
CA PRO A 36 29.54 7.80 -0.79
C PRO A 36 28.60 7.02 -1.72
N LYS A 37 28.70 5.69 -1.65
CA LYS A 37 27.88 4.75 -2.40
C LYS A 37 27.27 3.71 -1.47
N TYR A 38 26.22 3.05 -1.96
CA TYR A 38 25.60 1.96 -1.22
C TYR A 38 26.47 0.73 -1.31
N ASP A 39 26.55 -0.03 -0.23
CA ASP A 39 27.47 -1.14 -0.15
C ASP A 39 26.88 -2.26 0.71
N ILE A 40 26.89 -3.48 0.17
CA ILE A 40 26.45 -4.68 0.87
C ILE A 40 27.66 -5.58 1.10
N ARG A 41 28.06 -5.75 2.36
CA ARG A 41 29.19 -6.62 2.71
C ARG A 41 29.13 -7.15 4.13
N ASP A 42 29.99 -8.13 4.42
CA ASP A 42 30.19 -8.64 5.77
C ASP A 42 31.15 -7.74 6.56
N TRP A 43 30.79 -7.42 7.79
CA TRP A 43 31.58 -6.65 8.75
C TRP A 43 31.79 -7.47 10.02
N ASN A 44 32.94 -7.30 10.66
CA ASN A 44 33.09 -7.75 12.04
C ASN A 44 32.38 -6.78 12.99
N ALA A 45 32.12 -7.22 14.22
CA ALA A 45 31.41 -6.43 15.23
C ALA A 45 31.97 -5.02 15.52
N SER A 46 33.23 -4.74 15.19
CA SER A 46 33.86 -3.43 15.37
C SER A 46 34.07 -2.63 14.07
N HIS A 47 33.57 -3.12 12.93
CA HIS A 47 33.72 -2.51 11.61
C HIS A 47 35.17 -2.20 11.19
N THR A 48 36.13 -2.94 11.76
CA THR A 48 37.56 -2.81 11.47
C THR A 48 38.03 -3.77 10.38
N LYS A 49 37.31 -4.87 10.20
CA LYS A 49 37.55 -5.86 9.15
C LYS A 49 36.29 -6.03 8.33
N MET A 50 36.50 -6.14 7.02
CA MET A 50 35.45 -6.35 6.03
C MET A 50 35.70 -7.62 5.25
N GLY A 51 34.61 -8.32 4.93
CA GLY A 51 34.59 -9.46 4.04
C GLY A 51 34.40 -9.05 2.58
N LYS A 52 34.03 -10.04 1.76
CA LYS A 52 33.62 -9.80 0.37
C LYS A 52 32.27 -9.09 0.34
N GLY A 53 32.05 -8.26 -0.68
CA GLY A 53 30.82 -7.52 -0.86
C GLY A 53 30.75 -6.83 -2.21
N VAL A 54 29.72 -6.02 -2.38
CA VAL A 54 29.46 -5.27 -3.61
C VAL A 54 29.12 -3.83 -3.28
N THR A 55 29.66 -2.90 -4.07
CA THR A 55 29.31 -1.49 -4.02
C THR A 55 28.38 -1.19 -5.19
N LEU A 56 27.27 -0.49 -4.90
CA LEU A 56 26.21 -0.15 -5.83
C LEU A 56 26.09 1.38 -5.92
N SER A 57 25.91 1.89 -7.13
CA SER A 57 25.42 3.23 -7.35
C SER A 57 23.96 3.36 -6.87
N GLU A 58 23.46 4.59 -6.77
CA GLU A 58 22.05 4.81 -6.46
C GLU A 58 21.12 4.19 -7.51
N SER A 59 21.46 4.27 -8.80
CA SER A 59 20.66 3.67 -9.86
C SER A 59 20.65 2.14 -9.77
N GLU A 60 21.80 1.52 -9.52
CA GLU A 60 21.90 0.06 -9.35
C GLU A 60 21.11 -0.41 -8.12
N LEU A 61 21.13 0.34 -7.02
CA LEU A 61 20.33 0.01 -5.84
C LEU A 61 18.83 0.14 -6.12
N LYS A 62 18.40 1.15 -6.89
CA LYS A 62 16.99 1.30 -7.29
C LYS A 62 16.52 0.14 -8.15
N GLU A 63 17.31 -0.27 -9.15
CA GLU A 63 17.01 -1.45 -9.96
C GLU A 63 16.94 -2.72 -9.13
N LEU A 64 17.89 -2.91 -8.20
CA LEU A 64 17.84 -4.02 -7.25
C LEU A 64 16.57 -3.99 -6.40
N TYR A 65 16.19 -2.82 -5.88
CA TYR A 65 14.96 -2.66 -5.12
C TYR A 65 13.72 -3.06 -5.95
N TYR A 66 13.59 -2.56 -7.19
CA TYR A 66 12.45 -2.91 -8.03
C TYR A 66 12.39 -4.39 -8.38
N ALA A 67 13.53 -5.01 -8.66
CA ALA A 67 13.60 -6.46 -8.92
C ALA A 67 13.23 -7.29 -7.69
N LEU A 68 13.71 -6.91 -6.49
CA LEU A 68 13.35 -7.59 -5.24
C LEU A 68 11.87 -7.37 -4.90
N LYS A 69 11.37 -6.15 -5.12
CA LYS A 69 9.94 -5.83 -4.98
C LYS A 69 9.12 -6.75 -5.88
N GLN A 70 9.45 -6.83 -7.16
CA GLN A 70 8.77 -7.74 -8.08
C GLN A 70 8.94 -9.23 -7.69
N LEU A 71 10.07 -9.64 -7.12
CA LEU A 71 10.28 -11.01 -6.72
C LEU A 71 9.42 -11.40 -5.50
N PHE A 72 9.37 -10.53 -4.49
CA PHE A 72 8.66 -10.81 -3.24
C PHE A 72 7.19 -10.39 -3.29
N GLU A 73 6.82 -9.47 -4.18
CA GLU A 73 5.46 -8.93 -4.32
C GLU A 73 4.82 -9.26 -5.68
N GLY A 74 5.59 -9.66 -6.70
CA GLY A 74 5.15 -9.83 -8.09
C GLY A 74 4.92 -11.26 -8.54
N SER A 75 4.60 -12.17 -7.60
CA SER A 75 4.12 -13.54 -7.90
C SER A 75 2.82 -13.84 -7.13
N GLN A 76 1.86 -12.92 -7.16
CA GLN A 76 0.50 -13.17 -6.73
C GLN A 76 -0.45 -12.58 -7.77
N SER A 77 -0.86 -13.43 -8.72
CA SER A 77 -2.19 -13.31 -9.31
C SER A 77 -3.20 -13.56 -8.19
N GLU A 78 -3.86 -12.50 -7.72
CA GLU A 78 -5.16 -12.54 -7.04
C GLU A 78 -5.43 -13.75 -6.13
N GLU A 79 -4.59 -14.03 -5.13
CA GLU A 79 -4.94 -14.94 -4.03
C GLU A 79 -4.03 -14.71 -2.79
N LEU A 80 -4.62 -14.08 -1.76
CA LEU A 80 -4.27 -14.15 -0.31
C LEU A 80 -3.03 -13.38 0.20
N ASN A 81 -3.03 -12.56 1.27
CA ASN A 81 -4.02 -11.94 2.18
C ASN A 81 -3.20 -11.06 3.20
N PRO A 82 -3.78 -10.42 4.23
CA PRO A 82 -4.23 -9.03 4.35
C PRO A 82 -3.46 -8.25 5.43
N GLN A 83 -2.54 -7.35 5.09
CA GLN A 83 -2.29 -6.18 5.95
C GLN A 83 -1.98 -4.95 5.10
N ARG A 84 -3.02 -4.13 4.99
CA ARG A 84 -3.03 -2.70 4.64
C ARG A 84 -3.09 -2.32 3.16
N TYR A 85 -4.18 -2.68 2.50
CA TYR A 85 -5.00 -1.60 1.96
C TYR A 85 -5.80 -1.06 3.15
N ASN A 86 -5.30 0.00 3.80
CA ASN A 86 -5.93 0.53 5.00
C ASN A 86 -7.13 1.37 4.60
N TRP A 87 -8.16 0.70 4.09
CA TRP A 87 -9.41 1.35 3.73
C TRP A 87 -10.01 2.08 4.94
N GLN A 88 -9.73 1.63 6.17
CA GLN A 88 -10.14 2.34 7.38
C GLN A 88 -9.47 3.72 7.50
N GLU A 89 -8.15 3.82 7.30
CA GLU A 89 -7.44 5.11 7.24
C GLU A 89 -7.95 5.97 6.07
N GLN A 90 -8.26 5.36 4.92
CA GLN A 90 -8.80 6.10 3.78
C GLN A 90 -10.20 6.67 4.08
N VAL A 91 -11.11 5.87 4.65
CA VAL A 91 -12.45 6.33 5.06
C VAL A 91 -12.35 7.39 6.15
N ASN A 92 -11.45 7.23 7.13
CA ASN A 92 -11.21 8.25 8.15
C ASN A 92 -10.70 9.56 7.51
N GLY A 93 -9.79 9.46 6.53
CA GLY A 93 -9.32 10.61 5.76
C GLY A 93 -10.47 11.33 5.03
N TRP A 94 -11.38 10.57 4.41
CA TRP A 94 -12.59 11.14 3.80
C TRP A 94 -13.50 11.79 4.84
N LEU A 95 -13.70 11.19 6.01
CA LEU A 95 -14.52 11.74 7.07
C LEU A 95 -13.97 13.08 7.60
N GLU A 96 -12.65 13.17 7.77
CA GLU A 96 -11.98 14.39 8.23
C GLU A 96 -12.04 15.53 7.21
N HIS A 97 -11.81 15.22 5.93
CA HIS A 97 -11.64 16.24 4.88
C HIS A 97 -12.90 16.48 4.05
N SER A 98 -13.87 15.56 4.08
CA SER A 98 -15.07 15.57 3.25
C SER A 98 -16.24 14.82 3.92
N PRO A 99 -16.67 15.25 5.13
CA PRO A 99 -17.72 14.56 5.90
C PRO A 99 -19.06 14.46 5.16
N LEU A 100 -19.38 15.43 4.30
CA LEU A 100 -20.59 15.39 3.49
C LEU A 100 -20.56 14.26 2.46
N PHE A 101 -19.39 13.92 1.90
CA PHE A 101 -19.26 12.77 1.01
C PHE A 101 -19.58 11.47 1.75
N ILE A 102 -18.99 11.26 2.93
CA ILE A 102 -19.31 10.11 3.78
C ILE A 102 -20.80 10.04 4.11
N GLN A 103 -21.42 11.17 4.45
CA GLN A 103 -22.86 11.22 4.73
C GLN A 103 -23.71 10.83 3.51
N GLN A 104 -23.33 11.28 2.30
CA GLN A 104 -24.05 10.91 1.08
C GLN A 104 -23.92 9.41 0.78
N ILE A 105 -22.70 8.85 0.88
CA ILE A 105 -22.48 7.40 0.71
C ILE A 105 -23.25 6.60 1.77
N LYS A 106 -23.22 7.05 3.03
CA LYS A 106 -23.99 6.44 4.12
C LYS A 106 -25.48 6.39 3.80
N ASN A 107 -26.07 7.47 3.29
CA ASN A 107 -27.50 7.50 2.94
C ASN A 107 -27.84 6.45 1.86
N VAL A 108 -26.98 6.34 0.83
CA VAL A 108 -27.11 5.34 -0.24
C VAL A 108 -27.04 3.91 0.32
N LEU A 109 -26.05 3.62 1.18
CA LEU A 109 -25.90 2.30 1.82
C LEU A 109 -27.10 1.97 2.72
N MET A 110 -27.54 2.92 3.54
CA MET A 110 -28.71 2.76 4.42
C MET A 110 -29.99 2.46 3.63
N PHE A 111 -30.23 3.16 2.52
CA PHE A 111 -31.36 2.87 1.63
C PHE A 111 -31.31 1.42 1.11
N MET A 112 -30.16 0.98 0.63
CA MET A 112 -30.00 -0.38 0.11
C MET A 112 -30.20 -1.44 1.20
N LYS A 113 -29.74 -1.16 2.42
CA LYS A 113 -29.94 -2.01 3.60
C LYS A 113 -31.42 -2.11 4.00
N GLU A 114 -32.15 -0.99 3.99
CA GLU A 114 -33.60 -0.97 4.26
C GLU A 114 -34.42 -1.73 3.19
N LYS A 115 -33.94 -1.74 1.95
CA LYS A 115 -34.51 -2.57 0.87
C LYS A 115 -34.17 -4.05 0.99
N GLY A 116 -33.27 -4.42 1.91
CA GLY A 116 -32.83 -5.80 2.10
C GLY A 116 -31.94 -6.32 0.99
N TYR A 117 -31.20 -5.46 0.30
CA TYR A 117 -30.25 -5.89 -0.73
C TYR A 117 -29.03 -6.57 -0.11
N SER A 118 -28.63 -7.71 -0.68
CA SER A 118 -27.39 -8.39 -0.30
C SER A 118 -26.16 -7.57 -0.69
N VAL A 119 -25.00 -7.85 -0.08
CA VAL A 119 -23.75 -7.11 -0.33
C VAL A 119 -23.32 -7.23 -1.80
N GLU A 120 -23.56 -8.37 -2.44
CA GLU A 120 -23.33 -8.59 -3.87
C GLU A 120 -24.22 -7.68 -4.71
N LYS A 121 -25.51 -7.60 -4.38
CA LYS A 121 -26.46 -6.74 -5.10
C LYS A 121 -26.12 -5.26 -4.89
N GLN A 122 -25.72 -4.87 -3.69
CA GLN A 122 -25.24 -3.52 -3.40
C GLN A 122 -24.02 -3.17 -4.26
N ARG A 123 -23.02 -4.07 -4.34
CA ARG A 123 -21.87 -3.91 -5.23
C ARG A 123 -22.29 -3.73 -6.68
N GLU A 124 -23.15 -4.60 -7.20
CA GLU A 124 -23.64 -4.54 -8.59
C GLU A 124 -24.32 -3.20 -8.91
N LEU A 125 -25.15 -2.71 -7.99
CA LEU A 125 -25.81 -1.41 -8.13
C LEU A 125 -24.79 -0.26 -8.12
N LEU A 126 -23.86 -0.29 -7.15
CA LEU A 126 -22.84 0.74 -6.98
C LEU A 126 -21.92 0.88 -8.20
N ILE A 127 -21.54 -0.24 -8.82
CA ILE A 127 -20.67 -0.24 -10.02
C ILE A 127 -21.44 0.00 -11.33
N GLY A 128 -22.77 0.14 -11.28
CA GLY A 128 -23.62 0.36 -12.44
C GLY A 128 -23.82 -0.87 -13.32
N ALA A 129 -23.68 -2.09 -12.78
CA ALA A 129 -23.75 -3.34 -13.57
C ALA A 129 -25.19 -3.73 -13.95
N GLN A 130 -26.21 -3.37 -13.16
CA GLN A 130 -27.63 -3.60 -13.48
C GLN A 130 -28.51 -2.57 -12.76
N SER A 131 -29.39 -1.89 -13.49
CA SER A 131 -30.43 -1.02 -12.91
C SER A 131 -31.79 -1.49 -13.44
N ALA A 132 -32.67 -1.90 -12.53
CA ALA A 132 -34.09 -2.09 -12.80
C ALA A 132 -34.82 -0.74 -12.63
N ALA A 133 -35.99 -0.56 -13.28
CA ALA A 133 -36.76 0.69 -13.19
C ALA A 133 -37.13 1.12 -11.75
N SER A 134 -37.14 0.18 -10.79
CA SER A 134 -37.36 0.45 -9.37
C SER A 134 -36.17 1.12 -8.66
N GLU A 135 -35.02 1.23 -9.31
CA GLU A 135 -33.75 1.69 -8.75
C GLU A 135 -33.30 3.05 -9.37
N GLU A 136 -34.13 3.66 -10.22
CA GLU A 136 -33.82 4.94 -10.90
C GLU A 136 -33.48 6.06 -9.92
N ALA A 137 -34.22 6.20 -8.83
CA ALA A 137 -33.96 7.24 -7.82
C ALA A 137 -32.58 7.08 -7.17
N LEU A 138 -32.18 5.84 -6.88
CA LEU A 138 -30.86 5.50 -6.32
C LEU A 138 -29.76 5.84 -7.33
N GLN A 139 -29.99 5.52 -8.61
CA GLN A 139 -29.06 5.84 -9.68
C GLN A 139 -28.85 7.35 -9.82
N TYR A 140 -29.93 8.16 -9.81
CA TYR A 140 -29.80 9.62 -9.85
C TYR A 140 -29.04 10.19 -8.66
N GLU A 141 -29.25 9.66 -7.45
CA GLU A 141 -28.47 10.08 -6.28
C GLU A 141 -26.99 9.75 -6.47
N MET A 142 -26.66 8.55 -6.93
CA MET A 142 -25.29 8.14 -7.18
C MET A 142 -24.61 8.97 -8.28
N GLU A 143 -25.31 9.27 -9.38
CA GLU A 143 -24.81 10.14 -10.45
C GLU A 143 -24.56 11.57 -9.93
N SER A 144 -25.45 12.08 -9.08
CA SER A 144 -25.28 13.37 -8.41
C SER A 144 -24.03 13.39 -7.51
N ILE A 145 -23.84 12.35 -6.67
CA ILE A 145 -22.66 12.22 -5.81
C ILE A 145 -21.39 12.12 -6.66
N SER A 146 -21.40 11.30 -7.72
CA SER A 146 -20.29 11.16 -8.66
C SER A 146 -19.92 12.48 -9.32
N SER A 147 -20.92 13.29 -9.70
CA SER A 147 -20.66 14.61 -10.29
C SER A 147 -20.08 15.62 -9.28
N ILE A 148 -20.51 15.57 -8.01
CA ILE A 148 -20.07 16.53 -6.98
C ILE A 148 -18.72 16.13 -6.38
N TYR A 149 -18.49 14.83 -6.17
CA TYR A 149 -17.34 14.26 -5.47
C TYR A 149 -16.52 13.32 -6.36
N SER A 150 -16.43 13.60 -7.66
CA SER A 150 -15.78 12.73 -8.67
C SER A 150 -14.50 12.00 -8.22
N PRO A 151 -13.48 12.66 -7.62
CA PRO A 151 -12.28 11.94 -7.17
C PRO A 151 -12.59 10.94 -6.04
N LEU A 152 -13.32 11.36 -5.00
CA LEU A 152 -13.67 10.52 -3.85
C LEU A 152 -14.61 9.39 -4.26
N TYR A 153 -15.55 9.67 -5.16
CA TYR A 153 -16.48 8.68 -5.68
C TYR A 153 -15.74 7.63 -6.51
N SER A 154 -14.75 8.03 -7.31
CA SER A 154 -13.90 7.10 -8.05
C SER A 154 -13.11 6.18 -7.12
N GLU A 155 -12.53 6.73 -6.05
CA GLU A 155 -11.84 5.93 -5.03
C GLU A 155 -12.78 4.97 -4.28
N PHE A 156 -14.00 5.42 -3.98
CA PHE A 156 -15.05 4.59 -3.38
C PHE A 156 -15.43 3.42 -4.30
N ILE A 157 -15.67 3.67 -5.58
CA ILE A 157 -16.00 2.60 -6.54
C ILE A 157 -14.84 1.63 -6.71
N ASP A 158 -13.61 2.12 -6.74
CA ASP A 158 -12.40 1.28 -6.79
C ASP A 158 -12.34 0.30 -5.60
N LEU A 159 -12.63 0.78 -4.38
CA LEU A 159 -12.74 -0.07 -3.20
C LEU A 159 -13.88 -1.08 -3.30
N VAL A 160 -15.06 -0.66 -3.75
CA VAL A 160 -16.24 -1.53 -3.93
C VAL A 160 -15.96 -2.67 -4.89
N GLN A 161 -15.18 -2.42 -5.96
CA GLN A 161 -14.80 -3.42 -6.95
C GLN A 161 -13.74 -4.39 -6.44
N LYS A 162 -12.74 -3.90 -5.70
CA LYS A 162 -11.55 -4.68 -5.32
C LYS A 162 -11.70 -5.52 -4.06
N LEU A 163 -12.53 -5.08 -3.11
CA LEU A 163 -12.65 -5.78 -1.83
C LEU A 163 -13.34 -7.14 -2.01
N GLU A 164 -12.89 -8.15 -1.28
CA GLU A 164 -13.63 -9.42 -1.14
C GLU A 164 -14.96 -9.17 -0.40
N LEU A 165 -15.97 -10.03 -0.60
CA LEU A 165 -17.33 -9.79 -0.09
C LEU A 165 -17.38 -9.59 1.43
N GLU A 166 -16.66 -10.40 2.20
CA GLU A 166 -16.60 -10.27 3.67
C GLU A 166 -15.98 -8.93 4.09
N THR A 167 -14.90 -8.49 3.41
CA THR A 167 -14.25 -7.21 3.72
C THR A 167 -15.09 -6.03 3.24
N LEU A 168 -15.81 -6.19 2.13
CA LEU A 168 -16.73 -5.17 1.62
C LEU A 168 -17.90 -4.96 2.59
N GLU A 169 -18.42 -6.04 3.18
CA GLU A 169 -19.46 -5.95 4.22
C GLU A 169 -18.96 -5.17 5.44
N GLN A 170 -17.72 -5.42 5.87
CA GLN A 170 -17.10 -4.64 6.96
C GLN A 170 -16.93 -3.16 6.61
N PHE A 171 -16.52 -2.87 5.37
CA PHE A 171 -16.39 -1.51 4.83
C PHE A 171 -17.72 -0.76 4.82
N PHE A 172 -18.79 -1.38 4.33
CA PHE A 172 -20.13 -0.78 4.35
C PHE A 172 -20.63 -0.56 5.76
N ASN A 173 -20.51 -1.56 6.64
CA ASN A 173 -20.89 -1.43 8.04
C ASN A 173 -20.13 -0.30 8.75
N MET A 174 -18.85 -0.08 8.44
CA MET A 174 -18.09 1.02 9.03
C MET A 174 -18.69 2.38 8.62
N ILE A 175 -18.96 2.59 7.32
CA ILE A 175 -19.56 3.85 6.83
C ILE A 175 -20.98 4.06 7.38
N GLU A 176 -21.78 3.01 7.49
CA GLU A 176 -23.13 3.08 8.07
C GLU A 176 -23.13 3.52 9.54
N ASN A 177 -22.08 3.17 10.29
CA ASN A 177 -21.94 3.48 11.71
C ASN A 177 -21.23 4.81 12.01
N MET A 178 -20.77 5.56 11.00
CA MET A 178 -20.21 6.91 11.13
C MET A 178 -21.29 7.97 11.26
#